data_AF-A0A4R1UXC1-F1
#
_entry.id   AF-A0A4R1UXC1-F1
#
_cell.length_a   1.000
_cell.length_b   1.000
_cell.length_c   1.000
_cell.angle_alpha   90.00
_cell.angle_beta   90.00
_cell.angle_gamma   90.00
#
_symmetry.space_group_name_H-M   'P 1'
#
loop_
_entity.id
_entity.type
_entity.pdbx_description
1 polymer ?
#
loop_
_entity_poly.entity_id
_entity_poly.type
_entity_poly.pdbx_seq_one_letter_code
_entity_poly.pdbx_strand_id
1 'polypeptide(L)'
;MGSVTAERPSPLNGLRLRPDDGIAALKAVALSVLSVTIFIVVLDAAIFRRALPEGYEALFTSPLLPRTPLTCVLAMIEEVKYRLVMMTAVVVGLSIVARRALSPAVMVAVIIAVQVVNAWQPVADYPLYGLFRYVLVGSVWGWLYWRHGFLAALMGHGVSHLLLDPSLRAALLLTQ
;
A
#
# COMPACT_ATOMS: atom_id res chain seq x y z
N MET A 1 -46.12 15.82 5.43
CA MET A 1 -45.05 15.40 4.49
C MET A 1 -43.74 15.99 4.97
N GLY A 2 -42.93 15.22 5.71
CA GLY A 2 -41.61 15.67 6.13
C GLY A 2 -40.65 15.60 4.96
N SER A 3 -39.97 16.69 4.62
CA SER A 3 -38.92 16.69 3.61
C SER A 3 -37.77 15.83 4.12
N VAL A 4 -37.58 14.65 3.52
CA VAL A 4 -36.35 13.87 3.66
C VAL A 4 -35.25 14.72 3.02
N THR A 5 -34.52 15.50 3.83
CA THR A 5 -33.32 16.17 3.39
C THR A 5 -32.33 15.09 3.04
N ALA A 6 -32.15 14.82 1.74
CA ALA A 6 -31.14 13.89 1.26
C ALA A 6 -29.79 14.32 1.84
N GLU A 7 -29.23 13.50 2.74
CA GLU A 7 -27.90 13.75 3.29
C GLU A 7 -26.92 13.91 2.12
N ARG A 8 -26.20 15.02 2.11
CA ARG A 8 -25.18 15.24 1.09
C ARG A 8 -24.11 14.16 1.26
N PRO A 9 -23.74 13.43 0.19
CA PRO A 9 -22.69 12.43 0.27
C PRO A 9 -21.37 13.08 0.75
N SER A 10 -20.71 12.43 1.71
CA SER A 10 -19.43 12.91 2.25
C SER A 10 -18.36 12.96 1.15
N PRO A 11 -17.64 14.09 0.99
CA PRO A 11 -16.58 14.21 -0.02
C PRO A 11 -15.40 13.27 0.24
N LEU A 12 -15.31 12.68 1.44
CA LEU A 12 -14.23 11.78 1.84
C LEU A 12 -14.44 10.34 1.36
N ASN A 13 -15.63 9.93 0.92
CA ASN A 13 -15.91 8.57 0.38
C ASN A 13 -15.41 7.40 1.24
N GLY A 14 -15.51 7.54 2.56
CA GLY A 14 -15.05 6.53 3.52
C GLY A 14 -13.59 6.66 3.93
N LEU A 15 -12.83 7.62 3.39
CA LEU A 15 -11.50 7.95 3.91
C LEU A 15 -11.63 8.56 5.30
N ARG A 16 -10.86 8.03 6.24
CA ARG A 16 -10.87 8.41 7.66
C ARG A 16 -9.50 8.21 8.28
N LEU A 17 -9.16 8.99 9.31
CA LEU A 17 -7.86 8.86 9.97
C LEU A 17 -7.75 7.61 10.85
N ARG A 18 -8.84 7.25 11.53
CA ARG A 18 -8.92 6.13 12.47
C ARG A 18 -9.91 5.07 11.97
N PRO A 19 -9.76 3.80 12.34
CA PRO A 19 -10.75 2.78 12.07
C PRO A 19 -12.03 3.00 12.89
N ASP A 20 -13.19 2.68 12.31
CA ASP A 20 -14.45 2.63 13.05
C ASP A 20 -14.55 1.34 13.88
N ASP A 21 -14.00 0.23 13.35
CA ASP A 21 -13.85 -1.05 14.03
C ASP A 21 -12.35 -1.42 14.11
N GLY A 22 -11.78 -1.27 15.31
CA GLY A 22 -10.37 -1.54 15.56
C GLY A 22 -9.99 -3.01 15.41
N ILE A 23 -10.89 -3.95 15.72
CA ILE A 23 -10.62 -5.39 15.62
C ILE A 23 -10.61 -5.81 14.15
N ALA A 24 -11.61 -5.36 13.37
CA ALA A 24 -11.63 -5.61 11.93
C ALA A 24 -10.41 -4.99 11.24
N ALA A 25 -10.02 -3.77 11.62
CA ALA A 25 -8.82 -3.13 11.11
C ALA A 25 -7.54 -3.90 11.46
N LEU A 26 -7.39 -4.35 12.70
CA LEU A 26 -6.23 -5.14 13.13
C LEU A 26 -6.12 -6.46 12.35
N LYS A 27 -7.25 -7.16 12.17
CA LYS A 27 -7.31 -8.39 11.34
C LYS A 27 -6.91 -8.10 9.89
N ALA A 28 -7.44 -7.04 9.31
CA ALA A 28 -7.11 -6.65 7.93
C ALA A 28 -5.63 -6.31 7.77
N VAL A 29 -5.04 -5.59 8.74
CA VAL A 29 -3.60 -5.29 8.78
C VAL A 29 -2.78 -6.58 8.84
N ALA A 30 -3.08 -7.49 9.79
CA ALA A 30 -2.34 -8.73 9.95
C ALA A 30 -2.39 -9.61 8.69
N LEU A 31 -3.58 -9.79 8.10
CA LEU A 31 -3.76 -10.55 6.87
C LEU A 31 -3.04 -9.91 5.68
N SER A 32 -3.09 -8.58 5.57
CA SER A 32 -2.41 -7.85 4.49
C SER A 32 -0.89 -7.98 4.61
N VAL A 33 -0.33 -7.79 5.81
CA VAL A 33 1.12 -7.93 6.06
C VAL A 33 1.60 -9.33 5.71
N LEU A 34 0.88 -10.37 6.15
CA LEU A 34 1.23 -11.75 5.86
C LEU A 34 1.14 -12.05 4.36
N SER A 35 0.03 -11.69 3.73
CA SER A 35 -0.22 -11.97 2.30
C SER A 35 0.77 -11.23 1.40
N VAL A 36 1.03 -9.95 1.68
CA VAL A 36 2.03 -9.15 0.96
C VAL A 36 3.42 -9.74 1.15
N THR A 37 3.79 -10.15 2.35
CA THR A 37 5.09 -10.77 2.61
C THR A 37 5.27 -12.05 1.80
N ILE A 38 4.31 -12.98 1.88
CA ILE A 38 4.36 -14.23 1.13
C ILE A 38 4.43 -13.95 -0.37
N PHE A 39 3.56 -13.06 -0.87
CA PHE A 39 3.50 -12.69 -2.28
C PHE A 39 4.85 -12.17 -2.77
N ILE A 40 5.45 -11.22 -2.04
CA ILE A 40 6.75 -10.66 -2.37
C ILE A 40 7.86 -11.71 -2.33
N VAL A 41 7.89 -12.55 -1.29
CA VAL A 41 8.93 -13.59 -1.17
C VAL A 41 8.86 -14.54 -2.37
N VAL A 42 7.67 -14.99 -2.75
CA VAL A 42 7.47 -15.81 -3.96
C VAL A 42 7.89 -15.05 -5.22
N LEU A 43 7.50 -13.78 -5.31
CA LEU A 43 7.77 -12.96 -6.47
C LEU A 43 9.29 -12.75 -6.67
N ASP A 44 10.02 -12.45 -5.60
CA ASP A 44 11.44 -12.10 -5.66
C ASP A 44 12.35 -13.33 -5.65
N ALA A 45 12.02 -14.36 -4.85
CA ALA A 45 12.87 -15.54 -4.69
C ALA A 45 12.59 -16.64 -5.72
N ALA A 46 11.42 -16.65 -6.37
CA ALA A 46 11.05 -17.68 -7.35
C ALA A 46 10.74 -17.11 -8.74
N ILE A 47 9.79 -16.18 -8.86
CA ILE A 47 9.26 -15.75 -10.16
C ILE A 47 10.26 -14.85 -10.91
N PHE A 48 10.72 -13.78 -10.28
CA PHE A 48 11.63 -12.79 -10.86
C PHE A 48 13.07 -12.96 -10.37
N ARG A 49 13.42 -14.10 -9.76
CA ARG A 49 14.74 -14.35 -9.16
C ARG A 49 15.92 -13.97 -10.07
N ARG A 50 15.79 -14.22 -11.37
CA ARG A 50 16.81 -13.95 -12.41
C ARG A 50 16.67 -12.58 -13.09
N ALA A 51 15.65 -11.82 -12.73
CA ALA A 51 15.32 -10.51 -13.29
C ALA A 51 15.21 -9.44 -12.18
N LEU A 52 15.84 -9.68 -11.03
CA LEU A 52 15.90 -8.72 -9.95
C LEU A 52 16.77 -7.51 -10.38
N PRO A 53 16.43 -6.28 -9.96
CA PRO A 53 17.25 -5.12 -10.23
C PRO A 53 18.69 -5.28 -9.73
N GLU A 54 19.63 -4.60 -10.39
CA GLU A 54 21.03 -4.57 -9.95
C GLU A 54 21.15 -4.08 -8.50
N GLY A 55 21.99 -4.76 -7.71
CA GLY A 55 22.18 -4.45 -6.29
C GLY A 55 21.06 -4.91 -5.35
N TYR A 56 19.95 -5.45 -5.86
CA TYR A 56 18.83 -5.92 -5.04
C TYR A 56 19.24 -7.01 -4.04
N GLU A 57 19.94 -8.04 -4.51
CA GLU A 57 20.40 -9.13 -3.65
C GLU A 57 21.35 -8.64 -2.57
N ALA A 58 22.31 -7.79 -2.91
CA ALA A 58 23.25 -7.20 -1.96
C ALA A 58 22.49 -6.42 -0.88
N LEU A 59 21.48 -5.63 -1.25
CA LEU A 59 20.66 -4.87 -0.31
C LEU A 59 19.90 -5.79 0.65
N PHE A 60 19.26 -6.86 0.17
CA PHE A 60 18.42 -7.74 0.98
C PHE A 60 19.16 -8.88 1.69
N THR A 61 20.42 -9.13 1.36
CA THR A 61 21.30 -10.04 2.11
C THR A 61 22.18 -9.31 3.14
N SER A 62 22.24 -7.97 3.09
CA SER A 62 22.95 -7.13 4.06
C SER A 62 22.39 -7.23 5.50
N PRO A 63 23.14 -6.77 6.53
CA PRO A 63 22.63 -6.65 7.90
C PRO A 63 21.28 -5.95 7.99
N LEU A 64 20.32 -6.55 8.72
CA LEU A 64 18.98 -6.00 8.86
C LEU A 64 18.95 -4.70 9.67
N LEU A 65 19.88 -4.53 10.60
CA LEU A 65 20.03 -3.29 11.37
C LEU A 65 21.15 -2.43 10.78
N PRO A 66 20.98 -1.09 10.68
CA PRO A 66 19.79 -0.30 11.06
C PRO A 66 18.71 -0.21 9.96
N ARG A 67 18.89 -0.94 8.85
CA ARG A 67 18.09 -0.81 7.63
C ARG A 67 16.60 -1.01 7.85
N THR A 68 16.18 -2.11 8.46
CA THR A 68 14.76 -2.49 8.60
C THR A 68 13.94 -1.45 9.38
N PRO A 69 14.36 -0.97 10.56
CA PRO A 69 13.68 0.15 11.23
C PRO A 69 13.59 1.41 10.37
N LEU A 70 14.67 1.76 9.65
CA LEU A 70 14.67 2.91 8.75
C LEU A 70 13.65 2.72 7.62
N THR A 71 13.59 1.54 7.01
CA THR A 71 12.61 1.21 5.97
C THR A 71 11.17 1.27 6.50
N CYS A 72 10.92 0.82 7.74
CA CYS A 72 9.61 0.99 8.39
C CYS A 72 9.19 2.47 8.46
N VAL A 73 10.11 3.35 8.88
CA VAL A 73 9.86 4.80 8.99
C VAL A 73 9.65 5.43 7.60
N LEU A 74 10.47 5.07 6.62
CA LEU A 74 10.33 5.56 5.25
C LEU A 74 8.99 5.12 4.63
N ALA A 75 8.58 3.87 4.83
CA ALA A 75 7.27 3.37 4.42
C ALA A 75 6.13 4.18 5.05
N MET A 76 6.22 4.52 6.34
CA MET A 76 5.24 5.38 7.01
C MET A 76 5.20 6.80 6.41
N ILE A 77 6.34 7.38 6.05
CA ILE A 77 6.42 8.68 5.37
C ILE A 77 5.77 8.62 3.98
N GLU A 78 5.98 7.53 3.23
CA GLU A 78 5.31 7.31 1.96
C GLU A 78 3.79 7.24 2.10
N GLU A 79 3.28 6.60 3.16
CA GLU A 79 1.84 6.57 3.43
C GLU A 79 1.27 7.98 3.69
N VAL A 80 2.00 8.84 4.40
CA VAL A 80 1.60 10.25 4.57
C VAL A 80 1.54 10.97 3.22
N LYS A 81 2.60 10.88 2.41
CA LYS A 81 2.68 11.58 1.12
C LYS A 81 1.61 11.13 0.13
N TYR A 82 1.52 9.83 -0.10
CA TYR A 82 0.73 9.30 -1.21
C TYR A 82 -0.70 8.95 -0.78
N ARG A 83 -0.91 8.42 0.43
CA ARG A 83 -2.25 8.01 0.86
C ARG A 83 -2.95 9.16 1.55
N LEU A 84 -2.38 9.67 2.65
CA LEU A 84 -3.06 10.73 3.38
C LEU A 84 -3.22 12.01 2.55
N VAL A 85 -2.17 12.47 1.86
CA VAL A 85 -2.23 13.72 1.10
C VAL A 85 -2.77 13.49 -0.31
N MET A 86 -2.05 12.76 -1.17
CA MET A 86 -2.40 12.69 -2.59
C MET A 86 -3.73 11.97 -2.86
N MET A 87 -3.94 10.76 -2.30
CA MET A 87 -5.17 10.02 -2.50
C MET A 87 -6.40 10.77 -1.96
N THR A 88 -6.31 11.36 -0.76
CA THR A 88 -7.39 12.21 -0.22
C THR A 88 -7.69 13.38 -1.14
N ALA A 89 -6.67 14.11 -1.62
CA ALA A 89 -6.85 15.25 -2.50
C ALA A 89 -7.58 14.85 -3.81
N VAL A 90 -7.18 13.73 -4.42
CA VAL A 90 -7.82 13.21 -5.64
C VAL A 90 -9.27 12.79 -5.37
N VAL A 91 -9.52 12.04 -4.29
CA VAL A 91 -10.88 11.59 -3.93
C VAL A 91 -11.80 12.78 -3.65
N VAL A 92 -11.35 13.75 -2.87
CA VAL A 92 -12.11 14.96 -2.55
C VAL A 92 -12.38 15.78 -3.83
N GLY A 93 -11.36 15.99 -4.66
CA GLY A 93 -11.50 16.71 -5.93
C GLY A 93 -12.53 16.06 -6.86
N LEU A 94 -12.42 14.76 -7.07
CA LEU A 94 -13.39 14.01 -7.90
C LEU A 94 -14.81 14.06 -7.33
N SER A 95 -14.96 14.02 -6.01
CA SER A 95 -16.27 14.06 -5.35
C SER A 95 -16.94 15.42 -5.46
N ILE A 96 -16.16 16.49 -5.35
CA ILE A 96 -16.64 17.87 -5.56
C ILE A 96 -17.10 18.04 -7.00
N VAL A 97 -16.29 17.60 -7.97
CA VAL A 97 -16.62 17.70 -9.41
C VAL A 97 -17.85 16.85 -9.74
N ALA A 98 -17.91 15.62 -9.25
CA ALA A 98 -19.03 14.71 -9.51
C ALA A 98 -20.31 15.06 -8.72
N ARG A 99 -20.20 15.89 -7.66
CA ARG A 99 -21.27 16.23 -6.71
C ARG A 99 -21.99 15.02 -6.13
N ARG A 100 -21.27 13.90 -5.99
CA ARG A 100 -21.78 12.62 -5.49
C ARG A 100 -20.66 11.78 -4.89
N ALA A 101 -21.03 10.74 -4.15
CA ALA A 101 -20.09 9.72 -3.73
C ALA A 101 -19.52 8.98 -4.97
N LEU A 102 -18.22 8.70 -4.92
CA LEU A 102 -17.51 7.91 -5.90
C LEU A 102 -17.90 6.44 -5.78
N SER A 103 -18.04 5.79 -6.93
CA SER A 103 -18.30 4.35 -6.95
C SER A 103 -17.07 3.56 -6.45
N PRO A 104 -17.26 2.31 -5.98
CA PRO A 104 -16.16 1.42 -5.63
C PRO A 104 -15.11 1.26 -6.75
N ALA A 105 -15.54 1.18 -8.01
CA ALA A 105 -14.63 1.08 -9.15
C ALA A 105 -13.76 2.33 -9.32
N VAL A 106 -14.32 3.52 -9.10
CA VAL A 106 -13.56 4.78 -9.13
C VAL A 106 -12.56 4.83 -7.98
N MET A 107 -12.94 4.36 -6.78
CA MET A 107 -12.01 4.30 -5.65
C MET A 107 -10.83 3.37 -5.93
N VAL A 108 -11.08 2.19 -6.51
CA VAL A 108 -10.01 1.28 -6.95
C VAL A 108 -9.11 1.94 -8.00
N ALA A 109 -9.69 2.62 -8.98
CA ALA A 109 -8.92 3.34 -10.00
C ALA A 109 -8.03 4.44 -9.40
N VAL A 110 -8.54 5.20 -8.42
CA VAL A 110 -7.74 6.21 -7.71
C VAL A 110 -6.60 5.58 -6.92
N ILE A 111 -6.85 4.49 -6.20
CA ILE A 111 -5.81 3.75 -5.45
C ILE A 111 -4.68 3.33 -6.40
N ILE A 112 -5.03 2.70 -7.52
CA ILE A 112 -4.06 2.24 -8.51
C ILE A 112 -3.31 3.43 -9.11
N ALA A 113 -4.01 4.49 -9.52
CA ALA A 113 -3.40 5.67 -10.14
C ALA A 113 -2.40 6.36 -9.20
N VAL A 114 -2.77 6.56 -7.94
CA VAL A 114 -1.86 7.12 -6.92
C VAL A 114 -0.66 6.22 -6.73
N GLN A 115 -0.86 4.90 -6.71
CA GLN A 115 0.26 3.98 -6.53
C GLN A 115 1.16 3.90 -7.77
N VAL A 116 0.64 4.05 -8.99
CA VAL A 116 1.45 4.20 -10.21
C VAL A 116 2.31 5.45 -10.11
N VAL A 117 1.78 6.57 -9.59
CA VAL A 117 2.59 7.79 -9.36
C VAL A 117 3.65 7.58 -8.29
N ASN A 118 3.36 6.83 -7.22
CA ASN A 118 4.36 6.49 -6.20
C ASN A 118 5.49 5.60 -6.77
N ALA A 119 5.11 4.57 -7.53
CA ALA A 119 6.03 3.55 -8.03
C ALA A 119 6.46 3.78 -9.49
N TRP A 120 6.38 5.00 -9.99
CA TRP A 120 6.56 5.29 -11.43
C TRP A 120 7.93 4.83 -11.94
N GLN A 121 8.98 5.04 -11.14
CA GLN A 121 10.35 4.73 -11.54
C GLN A 121 10.60 3.21 -11.61
N PRO A 122 10.29 2.40 -10.57
CA PRO A 122 10.32 0.94 -10.70
C PRO A 122 9.48 0.37 -11.84
N VAL A 123 8.33 0.98 -12.15
CA VAL A 123 7.47 0.57 -13.28
C VAL A 123 8.09 0.95 -14.62
N ALA A 124 8.75 2.09 -14.73
CA ALA A 124 9.44 2.49 -15.95
C ALA A 124 10.66 1.58 -16.23
N ASP A 125 11.45 1.30 -15.19
CA ASP A 125 12.69 0.56 -15.31
C ASP A 125 12.46 -0.94 -15.49
N TYR A 126 11.45 -1.50 -14.80
CA TYR A 126 11.14 -2.93 -14.80
C TYR A 126 9.62 -3.17 -14.88
N PRO A 127 8.94 -3.02 -16.03
CA PRO A 127 7.48 -2.90 -16.09
C PRO A 127 6.67 -3.97 -15.37
N LEU A 128 6.90 -5.26 -15.67
CA LEU A 128 6.14 -6.35 -15.04
C LEU A 128 6.49 -6.49 -13.55
N TYR A 129 7.77 -6.44 -13.21
CA TYR A 129 8.22 -6.52 -11.82
C TYR A 129 7.70 -5.32 -11.02
N GLY A 130 7.88 -4.10 -11.51
CA GLY A 130 7.34 -2.83 -11.03
C GLY A 130 5.85 -2.90 -10.73
N LEU A 131 5.07 -3.38 -11.70
CA LEU A 131 3.61 -3.51 -11.58
C LEU A 131 3.22 -4.47 -10.45
N PHE A 132 3.79 -5.67 -10.39
CA PHE A 132 3.41 -6.64 -9.36
C PHE A 132 4.00 -6.30 -7.99
N ARG A 133 5.29 -5.97 -7.94
CA ARG A 133 6.06 -5.77 -6.70
C ARG A 133 5.70 -4.47 -5.99
N TYR A 134 5.35 -3.42 -6.74
CA TYR A 134 5.12 -2.10 -6.19
C TYR A 134 3.69 -1.63 -6.41
N VAL A 135 3.12 -1.74 -7.62
CA VAL A 135 1.77 -1.21 -7.87
C VAL A 135 0.69 -2.06 -7.22
N LEU A 136 0.69 -3.37 -7.46
CA LEU A 136 -0.29 -4.28 -6.88
C LEU A 136 -0.17 -4.31 -5.35
N VAL A 137 1.04 -4.49 -4.83
CA VAL A 137 1.30 -4.48 -3.38
C VAL A 137 0.90 -3.14 -2.75
N GLY A 138 1.36 -2.01 -3.30
CA GLY A 138 1.06 -0.70 -2.72
C GLY A 138 -0.41 -0.32 -2.79
N SER A 139 -1.18 -0.93 -3.70
CA SER A 139 -2.64 -0.79 -3.77
C SER A 139 -3.35 -1.43 -2.57
N VAL A 140 -2.75 -2.46 -1.93
CA VAL A 140 -3.28 -3.05 -0.68
C VAL A 140 -3.32 -2.00 0.43
N TRP A 141 -2.30 -1.15 0.53
CA TRP A 141 -2.25 -0.08 1.54
C TRP A 141 -3.30 1.01 1.26
N GLY A 142 -3.49 1.38 -0.02
CA GLY A 142 -4.57 2.29 -0.42
C GLY A 142 -5.96 1.70 -0.11
N TRP A 143 -6.15 0.40 -0.30
CA TRP A 143 -7.37 -0.30 0.10
C TRP A 143 -7.58 -0.30 1.62
N LEU A 144 -6.53 -0.56 2.42
CA LEU A 144 -6.60 -0.44 3.88
C LEU A 144 -6.98 0.97 4.31
N TYR A 145 -6.42 2.00 3.68
CA TYR A 145 -6.80 3.37 3.99
C TYR A 145 -8.29 3.60 3.73
N TRP A 146 -8.77 3.18 2.57
CA TRP A 146 -10.18 3.35 2.19
C TRP A 146 -11.15 2.55 3.06
N ARG A 147 -10.82 1.31 3.42
CA ARG A 147 -11.75 0.40 4.12
C ARG A 147 -11.57 0.36 5.63
N HIS A 148 -10.40 0.71 6.14
CA HIS A 148 -10.05 0.57 7.55
C HIS A 148 -9.41 1.83 8.15
N GLY A 149 -9.22 2.89 7.36
CA GLY A 149 -8.68 4.17 7.82
C GLY A 149 -7.16 4.27 7.73
N PHE A 150 -6.66 5.50 7.82
CA PHE A 150 -5.25 5.83 7.53
C PHE A 150 -4.31 5.11 8.47
N LEU A 151 -4.65 5.03 9.77
CA LEU A 151 -3.83 4.33 10.74
C LEU A 151 -3.64 2.84 10.38
N ALA A 152 -4.62 2.19 9.77
CA ALA A 152 -4.48 0.81 9.33
C ALA A 152 -3.48 0.68 8.17
N ALA A 153 -3.52 1.57 7.17
CA ALA A 153 -2.54 1.59 6.09
C ALA A 153 -1.12 1.92 6.59
N LEU A 154 -1.02 2.94 7.45
CA LEU A 154 0.24 3.38 8.06
C LEU A 154 0.90 2.26 8.85
N MET A 155 0.14 1.58 9.71
CA MET A 155 0.64 0.45 10.47
C MET A 155 0.96 -0.73 9.57
N GLY A 156 0.08 -1.09 8.63
CA GLY A 156 0.28 -2.22 7.72
C GLY A 156 1.55 -2.09 6.89
N HIS A 157 1.75 -0.97 6.22
CA HIS A 157 2.94 -0.75 5.41
C HIS A 157 4.20 -0.55 6.27
N GLY A 158 4.11 0.24 7.34
CA GLY A 158 5.24 0.47 8.24
C GLY A 158 5.77 -0.81 8.86
N VAL A 159 4.89 -1.64 9.44
CA VAL A 159 5.30 -2.87 10.14
C VAL A 159 5.54 -4.04 9.19
N SER A 160 5.11 -3.99 7.93
CA SER A 160 5.34 -5.11 7.00
C SER A 160 6.82 -5.41 6.84
N HIS A 161 7.69 -4.40 6.94
CA HIS A 161 9.13 -4.59 6.84
C HIS A 161 9.75 -5.39 7.98
N LEU A 162 9.12 -5.41 9.16
CA LEU A 162 9.58 -6.24 10.28
C LEU A 162 9.46 -7.74 9.97
N LEU A 163 8.49 -8.11 9.12
CA LEU A 163 8.30 -9.50 8.67
C LEU A 163 8.96 -9.75 7.30
N LEU A 164 8.80 -8.81 6.38
CA LEU A 164 9.23 -8.94 4.99
C LEU A 164 10.76 -8.99 4.86
N ASP A 165 11.47 -8.05 5.46
CA ASP A 165 12.92 -7.95 5.33
C ASP A 165 13.68 -9.21 5.77
N PRO A 166 13.43 -9.79 6.97
CA PRO A 166 14.08 -11.05 7.35
C PRO A 166 13.64 -12.22 6.47
N SER A 167 12.38 -12.25 6.01
CA SER A 167 11.87 -13.32 5.14
C SER A 167 12.55 -13.31 3.78
N LEU A 168 12.69 -12.13 3.16
CA LEU A 168 13.45 -11.96 1.92
C LEU A 168 14.91 -12.34 2.10
N ARG A 169 15.55 -11.89 3.18
CA ARG A 169 16.94 -12.26 3.47
C ARG A 169 17.11 -13.78 3.54
N ALA A 170 16.25 -14.47 4.28
CA ALA A 170 16.30 -15.91 4.40
C ALA A 170 16.08 -16.60 3.03
N ALA A 171 15.04 -16.20 2.29
CA ALA A 171 14.71 -16.79 1.00
C ALA A 171 15.82 -16.60 -0.05
N LEU A 172 16.44 -15.41 -0.09
CA LEU A 172 17.52 -15.13 -1.03
C LEU A 172 18.80 -15.91 -0.69
N LEU A 173 19.14 -16.05 0.59
CA LEU A 173 20.30 -16.86 1.02
C LEU A 173 20.12 -18.36 0.76
N LEU A 174 18.88 -18.86 0.80
CA LEU A 174 18.58 -20.28 0.50
C LEU A 174 18.54 -20.60 -1.00
N THR A 175 18.52 -19.57 -1.86
CA THR A 175 18.42 -19.71 -3.32
C THR A 175 19.67 -19.20 -4.05
N GLN A 176 20.76 -18.96 -3.31
CA GLN A 176 22.12 -18.81 -3.85
C GLN A 176 22.71 -20.18 -4.16
#